data_AF-A0A2V9P4X1-F1
#
_entry.id   AF-A0A2V9P4X1-F1
#
_cell.length_a   1.000
_cell.length_b   1.000
_cell.length_c   1.000
_cell.angle_alpha   90.00
_cell.angle_beta   90.00
_cell.angle_gamma   90.00
#
_symmetry.space_group_name_H-M   'P 1'
#
loop_
_entity.id
_entity.type
_entity.pdbx_description
1 polymer ?
#
loop_
_entity_poly.entity_id
_entity_poly.type
_entity_poly.pdbx_seq_one_letter_code
_entity_poly.pdbx_strand_id
1 'polypeptide(L)' 'MLLLVITITIALIFDFLNGFHDAANSIATVVSTRVLSPKLAVVWAAFFNFIAAFV' A
#
# COMPACT_ATOMS: atom_id res chain seq x y z
N MET A 1 25.15 -1.12 15.36
CA MET A 1 24.04 -0.16 15.57
C MET A 1 23.85 0.79 14.40
N LEU A 2 24.89 1.45 13.88
CA LEU A 2 24.76 2.32 12.69
C LEU A 2 24.14 1.61 11.48
N LEU A 3 24.68 0.43 11.10
CA LEU A 3 24.15 -0.35 9.98
C LEU A 3 22.70 -0.80 10.21
N LEU A 4 22.34 -1.21 11.43
CA LEU A 4 20.97 -1.58 11.80
C LEU A 4 19.99 -0.42 11.53
N VAL A 5 20.31 0.77 12.02
CA VAL A 5 19.46 1.96 11.85
C VAL A 5 19.31 2.32 10.37
N ILE A 6 20.40 2.26 9.60
CA ILE A 6 20.38 2.50 8.15
C ILE A 6 19.47 1.47 7.45
N THR A 7 19.64 0.18 7.75
CA THR A 7 18.85 -0.89 7.13
C THR A 7 17.36 -0.76 7.46
N ILE A 8 17.00 -0.50 8.71
CA ILE A 8 15.60 -0.27 9.11
C ILE A 8 15.02 0.94 8.36
N THR A 9 15.78 2.02 8.25
CA THR A 9 15.33 3.24 7.55
C THR A 9 15.07 2.96 6.07
N ILE A 10 15.98 2.26 5.39
CA ILE A 10 15.83 1.88 3.99
C ILE A 10 14.65 0.92 3.81
N ALA A 11 14.50 -0.07 4.70
CA ALA A 11 13.39 -1.02 4.65
C ALA A 11 12.04 -0.31 4.79
N LEU A 12 11.90 0.62 5.74
CA LEU A 12 10.66 1.40 5.91
C LEU A 12 10.33 2.24 4.67
N ILE A 13 11.34 2.87 4.04
CA ILE A 13 11.14 3.64 2.81
C ILE A 13 10.70 2.72 1.66
N PHE A 14 11.38 1.57 1.51
CA PHE A 14 11.07 0.59 0.48
C PHE A 14 9.65 0.03 0.62
N ASP A 15 9.27 -0.40 1.82
CA ASP A 15 7.93 -0.92 2.10
C ASP A 15 6.84 0.13 1.86
N PHE A 16 7.09 1.39 2.22
CA PHE A 16 6.16 2.48 1.94
C PHE A 16 5.94 2.69 0.43
N LEU A 17 7.04 2.71 -0.35
CA LEU A 17 6.96 2.88 -1.80
C LEU A 17 6.28 1.69 -2.50
N ASN A 18 6.57 0.47 -2.06
CA ASN A 18 5.90 -0.73 -2.58
C ASN A 18 4.41 -0.72 -2.25
N GLY A 19 4.04 -0.39 -1.02
CA GLY A 19 2.64 -0.30 -0.61
C GLY A 19 1.82 0.69 -1.45
N PHE A 20 2.44 1.77 -1.93
CA PHE A 20 1.79 2.73 -2.84
C PHE A 20 1.52 2.12 -4.23
N HIS A 21 2.48 1.40 -4.81
CA HIS A 21 2.30 0.71 -6.08
C HIS A 21 1.27 -0.42 -5.98
N ASP A 22 1.33 -1.20 -4.91
CA ASP A 22 0.39 -2.30 -4.67
C ASP A 22 -1.03 -1.79 -4.45
N ALA A 23 -1.19 -0.67 -3.73
CA ALA A 23 -2.48 -0.01 -3.59
C ALA A 23 -3.04 0.39 -4.97
N ALA A 24 -2.24 1.00 -5.85
CA ALA A 24 -2.67 1.38 -7.20
C ALA A 24 -3.08 0.16 -8.04
N ASN A 25 -2.31 -0.92 -7.99
CA ASN A 25 -2.61 -2.17 -8.70
C ASN A 25 -3.91 -2.81 -8.20
N SER A 26 -4.14 -2.83 -6.88
CA SER A 26 -5.34 -3.42 -6.28
C SER A 26 -6.64 -2.69 -6.63
N ILE A 27 -6.58 -1.38 -6.93
CA ILE A 27 -7.76 -0.57 -7.22
C ILE A 27 -7.99 -0.29 -8.71
N ALA A 28 -7.02 -0.59 -9.58
CA ALA A 28 -7.06 -0.23 -11.00
C ALA A 28 -8.34 -0.71 -11.70
N THR A 29 -8.77 -1.95 -11.45
CA THR A 29 -9.97 -2.53 -12.06
C THR A 29 -11.26 -1.87 -11.55
N VAL A 30 -11.41 -1.68 -10.23
CA VAL A 30 -12.64 -1.10 -9.65
C VAL A 30 -12.80 0.39 -9.96
N VAL A 31 -11.69 1.12 -10.12
CA VAL A 31 -11.70 2.54 -10.52
C VAL A 31 -11.97 2.68 -12.02
N SER A 32 -11.33 1.86 -12.87
CA SER A 32 -11.54 1.93 -14.33
C SER A 32 -12.95 1.51 -14.75
N THR A 33 -13.53 0.52 -14.07
CA THR A 33 -14.93 0.09 -14.26
C THR A 33 -15.95 1.02 -13.60
N ARG A 34 -15.50 2.04 -12.85
CA ARG A 34 -16.34 3.01 -12.11
C ARG A 34 -17.27 2.37 -11.07
N VAL A 35 -16.92 1.19 -10.58
CA VAL A 35 -17.64 0.51 -9.49
C VAL A 35 -17.47 1.30 -8.19
N LEU A 36 -16.29 1.87 -7.97
CA LEU A 36 -15.99 2.75 -6.84
C LEU A 36 -15.40 4.07 -7.34
N SER A 37 -15.70 5.17 -6.64
CA SER A 37 -14.97 6.42 -6.85
C SER A 37 -13.52 6.26 -6.37
N PRO A 38 -12.54 6.98 -6.98
CA PRO A 38 -11.12 6.81 -6.63
C PRO A 38 -10.82 6.96 -5.14
N LYS A 39 -11.49 7.88 -4.45
CA LYS A 39 -11.31 8.09 -3.00
C LYS A 39 -11.77 6.87 -2.19
N LEU A 40 -12.94 6.33 -2.51
CA LEU A 40 -13.47 5.13 -1.85
C LEU A 40 -12.59 3.90 -2.13
N ALA A 41 -12.10 3.76 -3.36
CA ALA A 41 -11.17 2.70 -3.74
C ALA A 41 -9.86 2.75 -2.92
N VAL A 42 -9.27 3.93 -2.73
CA VAL A 42 -8.04 4.08 -1.92
C VAL A 42 -8.29 3.71 -0.45
N VAL A 43 -9.41 4.14 0.13
CA VAL A 43 -9.78 3.75 1.50
C VAL A 43 -9.99 2.24 1.61
N TRP A 44 -10.61 1.63 0.60
CA TRP A 44 -10.80 0.18 0.52
C TRP A 44 -9.47 -0.57 0.46
N ALA A 45 -8.55 -0.15 -0.41
CA ALA A 45 -7.21 -0.75 -0.49
C ALA A 45 -6.42 -0.58 0.80
N ALA A 46 -6.45 0.59 1.43
CA ALA A 46 -5.78 0.82 2.70
C ALA A 46 -6.30 -0.12 3.81
N PHE A 47 -7.62 -0.33 3.88
CA PHE A 47 -8.23 -1.21 4.87
C PHE A 47 -7.82 -2.68 4.66
N PHE A 48 -7.93 -3.20 3.44
CA PHE A 48 -7.56 -4.60 3.17
C PHE A 48 -6.05 -4.85 3.22
N ASN A 49 -5.22 -3.89 2.78
CA ASN A 49 -3.77 -4.00 2.89
C ASN A 49 -3.33 -4.01 4.37
N PHE A 50 -3.96 -3.18 5.20
CA PHE A 50 -3.73 -3.22 6.65
C PHE A 50 -4.10 -4.60 7.22
N ILE A 51 -5.28 -5.14 6.92
CA ILE A 51 -5.68 -6.48 7.40
C ILE A 51 -4.71 -7.57 6.92
N ALA A 52 -4.31 -7.53 5.64
CA ALA A 52 -3.41 -8.50 5.05
C ALA A 52 -2.03 -8.53 5.74
N ALA A 53 -1.59 -7.43 6.37
CA ALA A 53 -0.34 -7.40 7.12
C ALA A 53 -0.38 -8.20 8.44
N PHE A 54 -1.56 -8.55 8.97
CA PHE A 54 -1.74 -9.28 10.23
C PHE A 54 -2.23 -10.72 10.07
N VAL A 55 -2.51 -11.15 8.83
CA VAL A 55 -2.93 -12.51 8.50
C VAL A 55 -1.75 -13.24 7.86
#